data_AF-A0A2V6MDJ1-F1
#
_entry.id   AF-A0A2V6MDJ1-F1
#
_cell.length_a   1.000
_cell.length_b   1.000
_cell.length_c   1.000
_cell.angle_alpha   90.00
_cell.angle_beta   90.00
_cell.angle_gamma   90.00
#
_symmetry.space_group_name_H-M   'P 1'
#
loop_
_entity.id
_entity.type
_entity.pdbx_description
1 polymer ?
#
loop_
_entity_poly.entity_id
_entity_poly.type
_entity_poly.pdbx_seq_one_letter_code
_entity_poly.pdbx_strand_id
1 'polypeptide(L)'
;MRIPLLIILITVVLTFWVDQIRELFLLLTTTTHVWHQVGTLVMAGALGFAVWHTARTVYRFDIPSIPSLANPKAEVLRKWAPRYLGAAVALLMAVGSLTALFDKSLKNAEEEPQFWMPVLFIVETVALLVFVILRRELFGGVFGLSKTPAGDPRVSHWSQLPRSVRMVYAVIVFANVLALVLAAEVPGFLSHMGTLALALMCACFLTITGTYLTIQAARWQFPLLSALFALAVVLQFFGVTDNHRVRLYEGMHSFSSPNEGSIDREPVISTSLVDYTKKWSAGPPPLTPVYLVSSEGGGIRAAAWTALVLDELEIQSEGEFSKHMLLGSGVSGGSLGLAWFAAIVRGEREGVIKLDDIRPMAQLFYETDFLGPTLETMFLTDFLQRFVPSAQFVDRGERLESGWETGWAVACRTRPSANAVATQKPRADVCSLFGSSWKSLGMAADRVPALFLNSTEAQSGRRFIEEPFASLRGVGQDDAVVNAATLSTDGLSASSPLSAVVHDSARFTYVSPAGTLLAISAI
;
A
#
# COMPACT_ATOMS: atom_id res chain seq x y z
N MET A 1 11.42 24.17 -14.48
CA MET A 1 11.81 22.76 -14.21
C MET A 1 11.45 22.29 -12.79
N ARG A 2 10.49 22.92 -12.09
CA ARG A 2 10.23 22.58 -10.67
C ARG A 2 9.82 21.12 -10.47
N ILE A 3 8.86 20.63 -11.26
CA ILE A 3 8.37 19.24 -11.15
C ILE A 3 9.46 18.21 -11.51
N PRO A 4 10.15 18.29 -12.65
CA PRO A 4 11.25 17.35 -12.96
C PRO A 4 12.36 17.32 -11.90
N LEU A 5 12.73 18.48 -11.35
CA LEU A 5 13.73 18.56 -10.27
C LEU A 5 13.23 17.92 -8.98
N LEU A 6 11.96 18.16 -8.63
CA LEU A 6 11.33 17.56 -7.45
C LEU A 6 11.31 16.03 -7.55
N ILE A 7 10.94 15.49 -8.72
CA ILE A 7 10.94 14.04 -8.96
C ILE A 7 12.34 13.46 -8.76
N ILE A 8 13.37 14.05 -9.37
CA ILE A 8 14.75 13.57 -9.18
C ILE A 8 15.20 13.69 -7.72
N LEU A 9 14.88 14.78 -7.03
CA LEU A 9 15.22 14.95 -5.61
C LEU A 9 14.56 13.88 -4.74
N ILE A 10 13.27 13.61 -4.97
CA ILE A 10 12.54 12.54 -4.29
C ILE A 10 13.17 11.19 -4.61
N THR A 11 13.47 10.89 -5.88
CA THR A 11 14.12 9.62 -6.25
C THR A 11 15.47 9.46 -5.55
N VAL A 12 16.31 10.50 -5.48
CA VAL A 12 17.57 10.47 -4.72
C VAL A 12 17.31 10.15 -3.25
N VAL A 13 16.35 10.84 -2.62
CA VAL A 13 15.99 10.60 -1.21
C VAL A 13 15.55 9.16 -1.00
N LEU A 14 14.64 8.67 -1.84
CA LEU A 14 14.11 7.31 -1.75
C LEU A 14 15.21 6.26 -1.95
N THR A 15 16.10 6.45 -2.93
CA THR A 15 17.18 5.50 -3.22
C THR A 15 18.20 5.41 -2.08
N PHE A 16 18.56 6.53 -1.45
CA PHE A 16 19.66 6.56 -0.48
C PHE A 16 19.24 6.58 0.98
N TRP A 17 18.01 6.95 1.32
CA TRP A 17 17.59 7.14 2.73
C TRP A 17 16.37 6.33 3.16
N VAL A 18 15.75 5.54 2.27
CA VAL A 18 14.59 4.72 2.62
C VAL A 18 14.91 3.24 2.45
N ASP A 19 15.04 2.53 3.57
CA ASP A 19 15.44 1.12 3.58
C ASP A 19 14.45 0.22 2.84
N GLN A 20 13.15 0.50 2.93
CA GLN A 20 12.11 -0.24 2.20
C GLN A 20 12.27 -0.13 0.68
N ILE A 21 12.79 0.99 0.17
CA ILE A 21 13.05 1.16 -1.27
C ILE A 21 14.29 0.36 -1.69
N ARG A 22 15.31 0.25 -0.81
CA ARG A 22 16.47 -0.62 -1.06
C ARG A 22 16.05 -2.09 -1.13
N GLU A 23 15.10 -2.52 -0.31
CA GLU A 23 14.51 -3.86 -0.42
C GLU A 23 13.81 -4.09 -1.76
N LEU A 24 13.05 -3.11 -2.27
CA LEU A 24 12.46 -3.21 -3.63
C LEU A 24 13.53 -3.33 -4.72
N PHE A 25 14.67 -2.62 -4.57
CA PHE A 25 15.80 -2.78 -5.47
C PHE A 25 16.43 -4.17 -5.39
N LEU A 26 16.56 -4.75 -4.19
CA LEU A 26 17.05 -6.11 -4.01
C LEU A 26 16.10 -7.11 -4.67
N LEU A 27 14.80 -7.02 -4.38
CA LEU A 27 13.76 -7.89 -4.96
C LEU A 27 13.76 -7.84 -6.49
N LEU A 28 14.00 -6.67 -7.09
CA LEU A 28 14.14 -6.55 -8.54
C LEU A 28 15.34 -7.35 -9.09
N THR A 29 16.41 -7.45 -8.32
CA THR A 29 17.63 -8.17 -8.71
C THR A 29 17.62 -9.65 -8.34
N THR A 30 16.65 -10.13 -7.58
CA THR A 30 16.53 -11.54 -7.21
C THR A 30 15.28 -12.22 -7.75
N THR A 31 14.26 -11.44 -8.15
CA THR A 31 13.02 -11.96 -8.76
C THR A 31 13.27 -12.73 -10.06
N THR A 32 12.45 -13.75 -10.29
CA THR A 32 12.34 -14.48 -11.55
C THR A 32 11.16 -14.01 -12.41
N HIS A 33 10.33 -13.10 -11.90
CA HIS A 33 9.18 -12.57 -12.62
C HIS A 33 9.62 -11.55 -13.69
N VAL A 34 9.68 -12.03 -14.94
CA VAL A 34 10.08 -11.23 -16.11
C VAL A 34 9.27 -9.94 -16.25
N TRP A 35 7.97 -9.96 -15.93
CA TRP A 35 7.12 -8.77 -16.01
C TRP A 35 7.54 -7.67 -15.03
N HIS A 36 8.04 -8.02 -13.85
CA HIS A 36 8.56 -7.05 -12.88
C HIS A 36 9.83 -6.38 -13.41
N GLN A 37 10.71 -7.16 -14.01
CA GLN A 37 11.98 -6.69 -14.56
C GLN A 37 11.77 -5.79 -15.78
N VAL A 38 11.00 -6.28 -16.77
CA VAL A 38 10.69 -5.55 -18.00
C VAL A 38 9.84 -4.32 -17.70
N GLY A 39 8.81 -4.46 -16.86
CA GLY A 39 7.97 -3.34 -16.44
C GLY A 39 8.78 -2.21 -15.81
N THR A 40 9.70 -2.56 -14.91
CA THR A 40 10.55 -1.56 -14.23
C THR A 40 11.51 -0.88 -15.21
N LEU A 41 12.15 -1.64 -16.10
CA LEU A 41 13.04 -1.09 -17.12
C LEU A 41 12.28 -0.11 -18.05
N VAL A 42 11.14 -0.53 -18.59
CA VAL A 42 10.33 0.30 -19.49
C VAL A 42 9.83 1.57 -18.78
N MET A 43 9.39 1.48 -17.52
CA MET A 43 8.91 2.64 -16.77
C MET A 43 10.05 3.57 -16.33
N ALA A 44 11.25 3.06 -16.05
CA ALA A 44 12.43 3.89 -15.79
C ALA A 44 12.80 4.73 -17.02
N GLY A 45 12.86 4.10 -18.20
CA GLY A 45 13.06 4.79 -19.47
C GLY A 45 11.96 5.80 -19.79
N ALA A 46 10.70 5.43 -19.58
CA ALA A 46 9.55 6.32 -19.79
C ALA A 46 9.60 7.54 -18.87
N LEU A 47 9.91 7.35 -17.58
CA LEU A 47 10.07 8.45 -16.62
C LEU A 47 11.28 9.33 -16.98
N GLY A 48 12.43 8.74 -17.32
CA GLY A 48 13.61 9.48 -17.77
C GLY A 48 13.33 10.33 -19.01
N PHE A 49 12.61 9.77 -19.98
CA PHE A 49 12.13 10.50 -21.14
C PHE A 49 11.16 11.62 -20.77
N ALA A 50 10.19 11.37 -19.88
CA ALA A 50 9.22 12.36 -19.41
C ALA A 50 9.89 13.53 -18.69
N VAL A 51 10.83 13.25 -17.78
CA VAL A 51 11.65 14.25 -17.06
C VAL A 51 12.43 15.11 -18.04
N TRP A 52 13.13 14.49 -18.99
CA TRP A 52 13.86 15.23 -20.03
C TRP A 52 12.92 16.09 -20.89
N HIS A 53 11.81 15.50 -21.36
CA HIS A 53 10.87 16.13 -22.28
C HIS A 53 10.18 17.35 -21.64
N THR A 54 9.68 17.20 -20.41
CA THR A 54 9.02 18.26 -19.65
C THR A 54 9.99 19.38 -19.26
N ALA A 55 11.17 19.04 -18.74
CA ALA A 55 12.20 20.02 -18.40
C ALA A 55 12.59 20.89 -19.60
N ARG A 56 12.72 20.28 -20.79
CA ARG A 56 12.95 21.02 -22.04
C ARG A 56 11.74 21.86 -22.47
N THR A 57 10.53 21.32 -22.36
CA THR A 57 9.30 22.01 -22.79
C THR A 57 9.10 23.31 -22.02
N VAL A 58 9.39 23.34 -20.72
CA VAL A 58 9.29 24.56 -19.90
C VAL A 58 10.13 25.71 -20.48
N TYR A 59 11.31 25.43 -21.02
CA TYR A 59 12.18 26.48 -21.60
C TYR A 59 11.70 27.03 -22.96
N ARG A 60 10.70 26.40 -23.57
CA ARG A 60 10.09 26.90 -24.82
C ARG A 60 9.02 27.95 -24.57
N PHE A 61 8.44 27.97 -23.38
CA PHE A 61 7.41 28.95 -23.05
C PHE A 61 8.04 30.29 -22.69
N ASP A 62 7.49 31.36 -23.26
CA ASP A 62 7.73 32.70 -22.75
C ASP A 62 6.72 32.98 -21.64
N ILE A 63 7.22 33.04 -20.40
CA ILE A 63 6.41 33.27 -19.21
C ILE A 63 6.77 34.65 -18.69
N PRO A 64 5.94 35.68 -18.92
CA PRO A 64 6.26 37.06 -18.55
C PRO A 64 6.60 37.24 -17.07
N SER A 65 5.99 36.44 -16.18
CA SER A 65 6.27 36.46 -14.75
C SER A 65 7.61 35.82 -14.35
N ILE A 66 8.32 35.16 -15.27
CA ILE A 66 9.61 34.48 -15.01
C ILE A 66 10.60 34.79 -16.15
N PRO A 67 11.11 36.03 -16.25
CA PRO A 67 12.02 36.45 -17.32
C PRO A 67 13.38 35.72 -17.27
N SER A 68 13.73 35.07 -16.15
CA SER A 68 14.98 34.32 -16.00
C SER A 68 15.09 33.11 -16.94
N LEU A 69 13.96 32.56 -17.41
CA LEU A 69 13.94 31.50 -18.43
C LEU A 69 14.50 32.00 -19.78
N ALA A 70 14.52 33.33 -19.97
CA ALA A 70 15.00 33.98 -21.16
C ALA A 70 16.49 34.29 -21.18
N ASN A 71 17.16 34.25 -20.01
CA ASN A 71 18.50 34.81 -19.84
C ASN A 71 19.55 34.11 -20.74
N PRO A 72 20.28 34.85 -21.60
CA PRO A 72 21.33 34.30 -22.43
C PRO A 72 22.42 33.57 -21.63
N LYS A 73 22.76 34.06 -20.43
CA LYS A 73 23.77 33.44 -19.55
C LYS A 73 23.39 32.03 -19.10
N ALA A 74 22.11 31.66 -19.15
CA ALA A 74 21.62 30.35 -18.77
C ALA A 74 21.56 29.34 -19.94
N GLU A 75 22.10 29.66 -21.12
CA GLU A 75 22.03 28.79 -22.30
C GLU A 75 22.64 27.38 -22.06
N VAL A 76 23.81 27.31 -21.42
CA VAL A 76 24.47 26.03 -21.09
C VAL A 76 23.57 25.19 -20.19
N LEU A 77 22.99 25.80 -19.16
CA LEU A 77 22.08 25.14 -18.23
C LEU A 77 20.82 24.64 -18.95
N ARG A 78 20.19 25.47 -19.80
CA ARG A 78 19.02 25.09 -20.62
C ARG A 78 19.32 23.93 -21.57
N LYS A 79 20.54 23.88 -22.08
CA LYS A 79 21.01 22.82 -22.97
C LYS A 79 21.20 21.52 -22.19
N TRP A 80 21.94 21.53 -21.09
CA TRP A 80 22.41 20.31 -20.45
C TRP A 80 21.52 19.81 -19.29
N ALA A 81 20.91 20.69 -18.50
CA ALA A 81 20.14 20.27 -17.33
C ALA A 81 19.02 19.29 -17.68
N PRO A 82 18.16 19.50 -18.70
CA PRO A 82 17.14 18.52 -19.06
C PRO A 82 17.72 17.14 -19.42
N ARG A 83 18.89 17.10 -20.05
CA ARG A 83 19.54 15.83 -20.47
C ARG A 83 20.02 15.04 -19.27
N TYR A 84 20.74 15.69 -18.36
CA TYR A 84 21.22 15.06 -17.14
C TYR A 84 20.07 14.63 -16.23
N LEU A 85 19.03 15.47 -16.09
CA LEU A 85 17.86 15.11 -15.29
C LEU A 85 17.15 13.87 -15.83
N GLY A 86 16.94 13.77 -17.15
CA GLY A 86 16.31 12.58 -17.72
C GLY A 86 17.14 11.31 -17.57
N ALA A 87 18.46 11.40 -17.80
CA ALA A 87 19.38 10.28 -17.63
C ALA A 87 19.56 9.87 -16.16
N ALA A 88 19.41 10.81 -15.23
CA ALA A 88 19.55 10.54 -13.80
C ALA A 88 18.55 9.51 -13.29
N VAL A 89 17.38 9.37 -13.91
CA VAL A 89 16.37 8.36 -13.50
C VAL A 89 16.94 6.95 -13.60
N ALA A 90 17.33 6.53 -14.81
CA ALA A 90 17.90 5.20 -15.04
C ALA A 90 19.23 5.02 -14.27
N LEU A 91 20.03 6.08 -14.12
CA LEU A 91 21.25 6.02 -13.33
C LEU A 91 20.97 5.75 -11.85
N LEU A 92 19.95 6.39 -11.28
CA LEU A 92 19.54 6.17 -9.89
C LEU A 92 18.97 4.76 -9.70
N MET A 93 18.29 4.20 -10.70
CA MET A 93 17.88 2.80 -10.69
C MET A 93 19.09 1.86 -10.66
N ALA A 94 20.10 2.11 -11.51
CA ALA A 94 21.33 1.33 -11.51
C ALA A 94 22.06 1.42 -10.17
N VAL A 95 22.20 2.63 -9.62
CA VAL A 95 22.87 2.86 -8.33
C VAL A 95 22.10 2.20 -7.21
N GLY A 96 20.77 2.36 -7.14
CA GLY A 96 19.91 1.72 -6.16
C GLY A 96 20.06 0.19 -6.16
N SER A 97 19.95 -0.43 -7.33
CA SER A 97 20.16 -1.88 -7.49
C SER A 97 21.57 -2.32 -7.12
N LEU A 98 22.61 -1.59 -7.50
CA LEU A 98 23.99 -1.92 -7.09
C LEU A 98 24.17 -1.80 -5.58
N THR A 99 23.67 -0.73 -4.96
CA THR A 99 23.79 -0.54 -3.50
C THR A 99 23.08 -1.65 -2.74
N ALA A 100 21.87 -2.05 -3.17
CA ALA A 100 21.14 -3.16 -2.58
C ALA A 100 21.89 -4.49 -2.74
N LEU A 101 22.48 -4.75 -3.92
CA LEU A 101 23.29 -5.94 -4.18
C LEU A 101 24.59 -6.02 -3.37
N PHE A 102 25.14 -4.89 -2.90
CA PHE A 102 26.33 -4.87 -2.06
C PHE A 102 26.03 -4.82 -0.57
N ASP A 103 24.77 -4.57 -0.20
CA ASP A 103 24.36 -4.55 1.19
C ASP A 103 24.32 -5.97 1.77
N LYS A 104 25.27 -6.27 2.65
CA LYS A 104 25.35 -7.58 3.31
C LYS A 104 24.23 -7.82 4.31
N SER A 105 23.58 -6.76 4.81
CA SER A 105 22.48 -6.88 5.77
C SER A 105 21.18 -7.40 5.14
N LEU A 106 21.05 -7.26 3.81
CA LEU A 106 19.88 -7.69 3.06
C LEU A 106 20.08 -9.04 2.34
N LYS A 107 21.31 -9.55 2.28
CA LYS A 107 21.61 -10.81 1.59
C LYS A 107 21.19 -12.01 2.42
N ASN A 108 20.17 -12.73 1.94
CA ASN A 108 19.93 -14.10 2.34
C ASN A 108 20.93 -15.04 1.63
N ALA A 109 21.34 -16.11 2.30
CA ALA A 109 22.34 -17.05 1.78
C ALA A 109 21.87 -17.87 0.56
N GLU A 110 20.57 -17.83 0.24
CA GLU A 110 19.93 -18.74 -0.73
C GLU A 110 19.57 -18.08 -2.08
N GLU A 111 19.55 -16.75 -2.18
CA GLU A 111 19.19 -16.07 -3.43
C GLU A 111 20.43 -15.73 -4.28
N GLU A 112 20.48 -16.18 -5.53
CA GLU A 112 21.54 -15.80 -6.47
C GLU A 112 21.25 -14.42 -7.09
N PRO A 113 22.03 -13.37 -6.74
CA PRO A 113 21.78 -12.02 -7.24
C PRO A 113 22.07 -11.88 -8.74
N GLN A 114 21.14 -11.25 -9.45
CA GLN A 114 21.25 -10.99 -10.88
C GLN A 114 21.95 -9.65 -11.15
N PHE A 115 23.27 -9.68 -11.35
CA PHE A 115 24.08 -8.47 -11.65
C PHE A 115 23.79 -7.84 -13.03
N TRP A 116 23.06 -8.51 -13.91
CA TRP A 116 22.73 -7.98 -15.24
C TRP A 116 21.68 -6.87 -15.19
N MET A 117 20.79 -6.85 -14.19
CA MET A 117 19.74 -5.82 -14.06
C MET A 117 20.32 -4.40 -13.91
N PRO A 118 21.26 -4.13 -12.98
CA PRO A 118 21.91 -2.83 -12.91
C PRO A 118 22.67 -2.46 -14.19
N VAL A 119 23.26 -3.44 -14.90
CA VAL A 119 23.93 -3.21 -16.18
C VAL A 119 22.94 -2.71 -17.23
N LEU A 120 21.72 -3.27 -17.29
CA LEU A 120 20.69 -2.77 -18.21
C LEU A 120 20.28 -1.33 -17.91
N PHE A 121 20.17 -0.93 -16.64
CA PHE A 121 19.90 0.47 -16.29
C PHE A 121 21.05 1.41 -16.66
N ILE A 122 22.31 0.95 -16.58
CA ILE A 122 23.47 1.71 -17.10
C ILE A 122 23.38 1.85 -18.62
N VAL A 123 23.06 0.76 -19.33
CA VAL A 123 22.86 0.78 -20.79
C VAL A 123 21.72 1.72 -21.16
N GLU A 124 20.60 1.68 -20.44
CA GLU A 124 19.47 2.58 -20.64
C GLU A 124 19.86 4.04 -20.41
N THR A 125 20.64 4.32 -19.36
CA THR A 125 21.18 5.66 -19.08
C THR A 125 21.99 6.19 -20.27
N VAL A 126 22.91 5.37 -20.79
CA VAL A 126 23.76 5.72 -21.94
C VAL A 126 22.90 5.88 -23.20
N ALA A 127 21.98 4.95 -23.46
CA ALA A 127 21.09 4.99 -24.61
C ALA A 127 20.20 6.24 -24.61
N LEU A 128 19.63 6.61 -23.46
CA LEU A 128 18.87 7.84 -23.28
C LEU A 128 19.75 9.07 -23.53
N LEU A 129 20.96 9.13 -22.98
CA LEU A 129 21.90 10.24 -23.20
C LEU A 129 22.26 10.39 -24.69
N VAL A 130 22.64 9.30 -25.33
CA VAL A 130 22.97 9.25 -26.76
C VAL A 130 21.78 9.70 -27.59
N PHE A 131 20.59 9.16 -27.34
CA PHE A 131 19.35 9.57 -28.00
C PHE A 131 19.11 11.07 -27.81
N VAL A 132 19.19 11.62 -26.60
CA VAL A 132 18.89 13.04 -26.36
C VAL A 132 19.95 14.01 -26.89
N ILE A 133 21.16 13.53 -27.20
CA ILE A 133 22.22 14.28 -27.85
C ILE A 133 22.05 14.21 -29.38
N LEU A 134 21.98 13.00 -29.95
CA LEU A 134 22.01 12.74 -31.39
C LEU A 134 20.65 12.91 -32.10
N ARG A 135 19.52 12.91 -31.38
CA ARG A 135 18.18 13.00 -32.03
C ARG A 135 18.01 14.20 -32.96
N ARG A 136 18.77 15.28 -32.79
CA ARG A 136 18.69 16.47 -33.66
C ARG A 136 19.51 16.32 -34.94
N GLU A 137 20.50 15.46 -34.95
CA GLU A 137 21.22 15.07 -36.16
C GLU A 137 20.42 14.02 -36.92
N LEU A 138 19.79 13.09 -36.19
CA LEU A 138 18.97 12.01 -36.76
C LEU A 138 17.60 12.48 -37.26
N PHE A 139 16.94 13.40 -36.55
CA PHE A 139 15.57 13.86 -36.85
C PHE A 139 15.46 15.38 -37.07
N GLY A 140 16.59 16.08 -37.17
CA GLY A 140 16.60 17.54 -37.41
C GLY A 140 16.07 17.90 -38.78
N GLY A 141 15.07 18.79 -38.84
CA GLY A 141 14.37 19.14 -40.08
C GLY A 141 13.09 18.33 -40.32
N VAL A 142 12.89 17.22 -39.61
CA VAL A 142 11.63 16.47 -39.60
C VAL A 142 10.74 16.98 -38.45
N PHE A 143 9.43 17.14 -38.68
CA PHE A 143 8.44 17.66 -37.71
C PHE A 143 8.70 19.09 -37.15
N GLY A 144 9.46 19.94 -37.85
CA GLY A 144 9.63 21.35 -37.47
C GLY A 144 10.53 21.60 -36.25
N LEU A 145 11.41 20.65 -35.92
CA LEU A 145 12.39 20.79 -34.84
C LEU A 145 13.67 21.47 -35.35
N SER A 146 14.11 22.52 -34.67
CA SER A 146 15.37 23.20 -34.98
C SER A 146 16.59 22.28 -34.78
N LYS A 147 17.72 22.58 -35.43
CA LYS A 147 18.98 21.84 -35.24
C LYS A 147 19.64 22.14 -33.88
N THR A 148 19.32 23.25 -33.20
CA THR A 148 19.91 23.64 -31.91
C THR A 148 18.87 24.08 -30.86
N PRO A 149 19.06 23.79 -29.55
CA PRO A 149 18.11 24.22 -28.50
C PRO A 149 17.79 25.70 -28.42
N ALA A 150 18.75 26.55 -28.76
CA ALA A 150 18.55 27.99 -28.82
C ALA A 150 17.70 28.45 -30.02
N GLY A 151 17.56 27.63 -31.07
CA GLY A 151 16.79 27.93 -32.27
C GLY A 151 15.34 27.45 -32.26
N ASP A 152 14.87 26.81 -31.18
CA ASP A 152 13.45 26.47 -31.06
C ASP A 152 12.65 27.77 -30.82
N PRO A 153 11.63 28.09 -31.64
CA PRO A 153 10.84 29.29 -31.45
C PRO A 153 10.16 29.24 -30.08
N ARG A 154 10.22 30.37 -29.37
CA ARG A 154 9.47 30.49 -28.12
C ARG A 154 7.99 30.62 -28.42
N VAL A 155 7.22 30.02 -27.53
CA VAL A 155 5.77 29.97 -27.66
C VAL A 155 5.14 30.67 -26.48
N SER A 156 4.06 31.39 -26.74
CA SER A 156 3.17 31.85 -25.69
C SER A 156 2.10 30.80 -25.44
N HIS A 157 1.55 30.13 -26.46
CA HIS A 157 0.44 29.17 -26.33
C HIS A 157 0.82 27.70 -26.61
N TRP A 158 0.13 26.76 -25.96
CA TRP A 158 0.30 25.32 -26.21
C TRP A 158 0.07 24.92 -27.67
N SER A 159 -0.87 25.57 -28.37
CA SER A 159 -1.17 25.32 -29.78
C SER A 159 0.01 25.61 -30.71
N GLN A 160 0.92 26.50 -30.30
CA GLN A 160 2.12 26.87 -31.04
C GLN A 160 3.27 25.88 -30.86
N LEU A 161 3.16 24.93 -29.92
CA LEU A 161 4.17 23.89 -29.78
C LEU A 161 4.17 22.95 -30.99
N PRO A 162 5.35 22.43 -31.37
CA PRO A 162 5.45 21.42 -32.41
C PRO A 162 4.51 20.24 -32.16
N ARG A 163 3.92 19.71 -33.23
CA ARG A 163 2.97 18.59 -33.16
C ARG A 163 3.54 17.41 -32.39
N SER A 164 4.81 17.08 -32.58
CA SER A 164 5.50 16.00 -31.87
C SER A 164 5.46 16.17 -30.34
N VAL A 165 5.68 17.39 -29.83
CA VAL A 165 5.62 17.67 -28.38
C VAL A 165 4.19 17.56 -27.87
N ARG A 166 3.21 18.10 -28.60
CA ARG A 166 1.80 17.97 -28.22
C ARG A 166 1.34 16.51 -28.20
N MET A 167 1.80 15.70 -29.15
CA MET A 167 1.50 14.26 -29.19
C MET A 167 2.04 13.52 -27.98
N VAL A 168 3.26 13.83 -27.50
CA VAL A 168 3.81 13.21 -26.28
C VAL A 168 2.93 13.49 -25.07
N TYR A 169 2.52 14.74 -24.85
CA TYR A 169 1.59 15.08 -23.76
C TYR A 169 0.24 14.37 -23.93
N ALA A 170 -0.33 14.38 -25.14
CA ALA A 170 -1.61 13.73 -25.40
C ALA A 170 -1.57 12.22 -25.12
N VAL A 171 -0.52 11.53 -25.57
CA VAL A 171 -0.34 10.09 -25.34
C VAL A 171 -0.21 9.77 -23.86
N ILE A 172 0.59 10.53 -23.10
CA ILE A 172 0.80 10.25 -21.68
C ILE A 172 -0.43 10.61 -20.85
N VAL A 173 -1.13 11.71 -21.17
CA VAL A 173 -2.41 12.04 -20.53
C VAL A 173 -3.44 10.97 -20.82
N PHE A 174 -3.52 10.49 -22.06
CA PHE A 174 -4.39 9.38 -22.42
C PHE A 174 -4.02 8.10 -21.64
N ALA A 175 -2.74 7.76 -21.56
CA ALA A 175 -2.26 6.61 -20.79
C ALA A 175 -2.58 6.73 -19.30
N ASN A 176 -2.49 7.93 -18.72
CA ASN A 176 -2.88 8.20 -17.33
C ASN A 176 -4.39 8.00 -17.10
N VAL A 177 -5.23 8.52 -18.01
CA VAL A 177 -6.69 8.31 -17.94
C VAL A 177 -7.02 6.83 -18.11
N LEU A 178 -6.36 6.14 -19.04
CA LEU A 178 -6.54 4.70 -19.22
C LEU A 178 -6.12 3.92 -17.97
N ALA A 179 -4.98 4.26 -17.35
CA ALA A 179 -4.54 3.64 -16.10
C ALA A 179 -5.55 3.87 -14.96
N LEU A 180 -6.10 5.07 -14.86
CA LEU A 180 -7.15 5.39 -13.88
C LEU A 180 -8.41 4.55 -14.11
N VAL A 181 -8.89 4.42 -15.36
CA VAL A 181 -10.05 3.58 -15.69
C VAL A 181 -9.74 2.11 -15.38
N LEU A 182 -8.57 1.62 -15.75
CA LEU A 182 -8.16 0.24 -15.44
C LEU A 182 -8.09 -0.01 -13.93
N ALA A 183 -7.56 0.93 -13.15
CA ALA A 183 -7.50 0.79 -11.69
C ALA A 183 -8.89 0.84 -11.02
N ALA A 184 -9.87 1.50 -11.65
CA ALA A 184 -11.26 1.54 -11.19
C ALA A 184 -12.03 0.26 -11.56
N GLU A 185 -11.86 -0.25 -12.79
CA GLU A 185 -12.64 -1.38 -13.33
C GLU A 185 -12.01 -2.75 -13.06
N VAL A 186 -10.67 -2.83 -13.06
CA VAL A 186 -9.90 -4.07 -12.85
C VAL A 186 -8.77 -3.80 -11.85
N PRO A 187 -9.12 -3.63 -10.57
CA PRO A 187 -8.16 -3.14 -9.60
C PRO A 187 -7.04 -4.16 -9.33
N GLY A 188 -5.79 -3.70 -9.28
CA GLY A 188 -4.60 -4.56 -9.16
C GLY A 188 -4.08 -5.09 -10.51
N PHE A 189 -4.70 -4.72 -11.63
CA PHE A 189 -4.18 -5.09 -12.95
C PHE A 189 -2.80 -4.45 -13.20
N LEU A 190 -2.61 -3.18 -12.86
CA LEU A 190 -1.35 -2.48 -13.12
C LEU A 190 -0.25 -2.98 -12.20
N SER A 191 -0.55 -3.41 -10.98
CA SER A 191 0.47 -3.96 -10.07
C SER A 191 1.15 -5.24 -10.56
N HIS A 192 0.64 -5.93 -11.58
CA HIS A 192 1.31 -7.07 -12.21
C HIS A 192 2.67 -6.73 -12.83
N MET A 193 2.94 -5.45 -13.12
CA MET A 193 4.26 -5.00 -13.57
C MET A 193 5.27 -4.83 -12.43
N GLY A 194 4.85 -5.08 -11.18
CA GLY A 194 5.64 -4.92 -9.97
C GLY A 194 5.52 -3.54 -9.34
N THR A 195 5.64 -3.51 -8.01
CA THR A 195 5.52 -2.29 -7.19
C THR A 195 6.45 -1.15 -7.61
N LEU A 196 7.71 -1.44 -7.99
CA LEU A 196 8.68 -0.40 -8.36
C LEU A 196 8.37 0.23 -9.73
N ALA A 197 7.98 -0.59 -10.71
CA ALA A 197 7.52 -0.13 -12.01
C ALA A 197 6.28 0.75 -11.90
N LEU A 198 5.33 0.37 -11.05
CA LEU A 198 4.12 1.15 -10.76
C LEU A 198 4.46 2.52 -10.17
N ALA A 199 5.41 2.59 -9.22
CA ALA A 199 5.87 3.86 -8.66
C ALA A 199 6.50 4.77 -9.72
N LEU A 200 7.31 4.21 -10.63
CA LEU A 200 7.91 4.93 -11.75
C LEU A 200 6.86 5.42 -12.75
N MET A 201 5.84 4.60 -13.05
CA MET A 201 4.70 4.99 -13.88
C MET A 201 3.94 6.17 -13.28
N CYS A 202 3.63 6.13 -11.98
CA CYS A 202 2.95 7.22 -11.27
C CYS A 202 3.80 8.50 -11.29
N ALA A 203 5.12 8.39 -11.06
CA ALA A 203 6.03 9.51 -11.19
C ALA A 203 6.07 10.07 -12.63
N CYS A 204 5.94 9.22 -13.65
CA CYS A 204 5.89 9.64 -15.06
C CYS A 204 4.64 10.47 -15.34
N PHE A 205 3.47 9.98 -14.90
CA PHE A 205 2.20 10.70 -15.00
C PHE A 205 2.24 12.03 -14.24
N LEU A 206 2.75 12.05 -13.01
CA LEU A 206 2.89 13.26 -12.20
C LEU A 206 3.85 14.27 -12.86
N THR A 207 4.95 13.80 -13.47
CA THR A 207 5.92 14.66 -14.15
C THR A 207 5.27 15.44 -15.28
N ILE A 208 4.50 14.75 -16.13
CA ILE A 208 3.86 15.34 -17.31
C ILE A 208 2.66 16.21 -16.93
N THR A 209 1.72 15.66 -16.16
CA THR A 209 0.51 16.38 -15.74
C THR A 209 0.84 17.55 -14.83
N GLY A 210 1.73 17.37 -13.85
CA GLY A 210 2.20 18.44 -12.96
C GLY A 210 2.94 19.55 -13.71
N THR A 211 3.80 19.21 -14.68
CA THR A 211 4.45 20.23 -15.52
C THR A 211 3.43 21.00 -16.35
N TYR A 212 2.45 20.31 -16.93
CA TYR A 212 1.36 20.97 -17.67
C TYR A 212 0.60 21.96 -16.78
N LEU A 213 0.13 21.52 -15.61
CA LEU A 213 -0.63 22.35 -14.67
C LEU A 213 0.19 23.54 -14.15
N THR A 214 1.47 23.36 -13.87
CA THR A 214 2.34 24.45 -13.39
C THR A 214 2.61 25.52 -14.45
N ILE A 215 2.74 25.13 -15.73
CA ILE A 215 2.81 26.08 -16.84
C ILE A 215 1.50 26.86 -16.95
N GLN A 216 0.36 26.18 -16.86
CA GLN A 216 -0.95 26.84 -16.93
C GLN A 216 -1.19 27.80 -15.77
N ALA A 217 -0.84 27.40 -14.55
CA ALA A 217 -0.90 28.27 -13.37
C ALA A 217 -0.06 29.55 -13.55
N ALA A 218 1.18 29.40 -14.02
CA ALA A 218 2.06 30.53 -14.29
C ALA A 218 1.54 31.45 -15.41
N ARG A 219 0.81 30.91 -16.38
CA ARG A 219 0.26 31.69 -17.50
C ARG A 219 -1.03 32.42 -17.13
N TRP A 220 -1.93 31.76 -16.43
CA TRP A 220 -3.18 32.37 -15.95
C TRP A 220 -2.94 33.34 -14.80
N GLN A 221 -1.72 33.41 -14.25
CA GLN A 221 -1.42 34.13 -13.00
C GLN A 221 -2.36 33.70 -11.88
N PHE A 222 -2.80 32.44 -11.93
CA PHE A 222 -3.75 31.85 -11.00
C PHE A 222 -3.02 30.75 -10.24
N PRO A 223 -3.08 30.73 -8.90
CA PRO A 223 -2.40 29.72 -8.09
C PRO A 223 -3.16 28.39 -8.13
N LEU A 224 -3.22 27.75 -9.31
CA LEU A 224 -4.05 26.57 -9.57
C LEU A 224 -3.84 25.44 -8.55
N LEU A 225 -2.58 25.16 -8.19
CA LEU A 225 -2.27 24.13 -7.19
C LEU A 225 -2.82 24.51 -5.79
N SER A 226 -2.72 25.77 -5.40
CA SER A 226 -3.29 26.26 -4.14
C SER A 226 -4.83 26.25 -4.19
N ALA A 227 -5.43 26.53 -5.35
CA ALA A 227 -6.87 26.44 -5.54
C ALA A 227 -7.37 24.99 -5.50
N LEU A 228 -6.65 24.05 -6.12
CA LEU A 228 -6.96 22.61 -6.04
C LEU A 228 -6.80 22.09 -4.62
N PHE A 229 -5.77 22.54 -3.90
CA PHE A 229 -5.60 22.21 -2.48
C PHE A 229 -6.75 22.78 -1.63
N ALA A 230 -7.10 24.05 -1.82
CA ALA A 230 -8.23 24.67 -1.15
C ALA A 230 -9.55 23.95 -1.46
N LEU A 231 -9.75 23.54 -2.71
CA LEU A 231 -10.91 22.73 -3.11
C LEU A 231 -10.94 21.41 -2.35
N ALA A 232 -9.83 20.66 -2.32
CA ALA A 232 -9.77 19.40 -1.57
C ALA A 232 -10.06 19.60 -0.07
N VAL A 233 -9.55 20.67 0.54
CA VAL A 233 -9.83 21.03 1.93
C VAL A 233 -11.31 21.37 2.14
N VAL A 234 -11.91 22.15 1.24
CA VAL A 234 -13.34 22.51 1.33
C VAL A 234 -14.22 21.27 1.18
N LEU A 235 -13.94 20.41 0.20
CA LEU A 235 -14.69 19.17 0.03
C LEU A 235 -14.55 18.24 1.24
N GLN A 236 -13.35 18.12 1.80
CA GLN A 236 -13.11 17.35 3.01
C GLN A 236 -13.81 17.95 4.23
N PHE A 237 -13.84 19.28 4.36
CA PHE A 237 -14.54 19.98 5.44
C PHE A 237 -16.04 19.68 5.44
N PHE A 238 -16.65 19.53 4.27
CA PHE A 238 -18.05 19.10 4.13
C PHE A 238 -18.24 17.58 4.21
N GLY A 239 -17.17 16.80 4.39
CA GLY A 239 -17.22 15.34 4.51
C GLY A 239 -17.64 14.59 3.24
N VAL A 240 -17.73 15.27 2.08
CA VAL A 240 -18.24 14.67 0.84
C VAL A 240 -17.22 13.79 0.12
N THR A 241 -15.94 13.89 0.50
CA THR A 241 -14.81 13.13 -0.06
C THR A 241 -14.32 12.00 0.84
N ASP A 242 -14.91 11.82 2.02
CA ASP A 242 -14.45 10.78 2.95
C ASP A 242 -14.85 9.39 2.44
N ASN A 243 -13.85 8.68 1.92
CA ASN A 243 -13.91 7.28 1.54
C ASN A 243 -13.08 6.39 2.48
N HIS A 244 -12.68 6.89 3.65
CA HIS A 244 -11.73 6.21 4.54
C HIS A 244 -12.40 5.57 5.76
N ARG A 245 -13.71 5.24 5.68
CA ARG A 245 -14.45 4.69 6.82
C ARG A 245 -14.03 3.25 7.11
N VAL A 246 -13.98 2.94 8.40
CA VAL A 246 -13.77 1.57 8.87
C VAL A 246 -15.00 0.73 8.56
N ARG A 247 -14.80 -0.49 8.06
CA ARG A 247 -15.87 -1.42 7.70
C ARG A 247 -16.47 -2.05 8.96
N LEU A 248 -17.78 -1.90 9.13
CA LEU A 248 -18.51 -2.36 10.30
C LEU A 248 -19.21 -3.72 10.09
N TYR A 249 -19.30 -4.18 8.85
CA TYR A 249 -19.89 -5.48 8.51
C TYR A 249 -19.34 -6.01 7.18
N GLU A 250 -19.55 -7.30 6.94
CA GLU A 250 -19.15 -8.00 5.72
C GLU A 250 -19.75 -7.31 4.47
N GLY A 251 -18.92 -7.07 3.46
CA GLY A 251 -19.35 -6.41 2.21
C GLY A 251 -19.59 -4.89 2.29
N MET A 252 -19.41 -4.25 3.44
CA MET A 252 -19.39 -2.78 3.52
C MET A 252 -18.16 -2.24 2.76
N HIS A 253 -18.35 -1.21 1.93
CA HIS A 253 -17.24 -0.44 1.34
C HIS A 253 -16.89 0.78 2.21
N SER A 254 -15.61 1.17 2.21
CA SER A 254 -15.02 2.30 2.93
C SER A 254 -15.63 3.68 2.58
N PHE A 255 -16.19 3.83 1.37
CA PHE A 255 -16.93 5.03 0.96
C PHE A 255 -18.41 5.03 1.32
N SER A 256 -18.97 3.89 1.71
CA SER A 256 -20.40 3.76 2.01
C SER A 256 -20.75 4.33 3.38
N SER A 257 -21.99 4.78 3.54
CA SER A 257 -22.54 5.03 4.88
C SER A 257 -22.96 3.70 5.50
N PRO A 258 -22.69 3.45 6.80
CA PRO A 258 -23.08 2.20 7.44
C PRO A 258 -24.59 1.99 7.39
N ASN A 259 -25.02 0.74 7.11
CA ASN A 259 -26.40 0.32 7.28
C ASN A 259 -26.62 -0.18 8.71
N GLU A 260 -27.46 0.50 9.51
CA GLU A 260 -27.74 0.16 10.91
C GLU A 260 -28.16 -1.31 11.09
N GLY A 261 -29.02 -1.82 10.19
CA GLY A 261 -29.51 -3.20 10.28
C GLY A 261 -28.48 -4.30 10.03
N SER A 262 -27.27 -3.95 9.57
CA SER A 262 -26.17 -4.88 9.31
C SER A 262 -25.12 -4.87 10.43
N ILE A 263 -25.20 -3.95 11.39
CA ILE A 263 -24.24 -3.79 12.48
C ILE A 263 -24.64 -4.71 13.63
N ASP A 264 -23.76 -5.65 13.99
CA ASP A 264 -23.91 -6.43 15.22
C ASP A 264 -23.46 -5.57 16.42
N ARG A 265 -24.43 -5.20 17.26
CA ARG A 265 -24.20 -4.42 18.49
C ARG A 265 -23.83 -5.30 19.67
N GLU A 266 -23.95 -6.63 19.56
CA GLU A 266 -23.47 -7.54 20.59
C GLU A 266 -21.95 -7.63 20.52
N PRO A 267 -21.26 -7.79 21.67
CA PRO A 267 -19.83 -8.03 21.67
C PRO A 267 -19.50 -9.41 21.07
N VAL A 268 -18.26 -9.59 20.63
CA VAL A 268 -17.79 -10.88 20.10
C VAL A 268 -17.86 -11.98 21.17
N ILE A 269 -17.53 -11.63 22.41
CA ILE A 269 -17.58 -12.46 23.60
C ILE A 269 -18.48 -11.74 24.62
N SER A 270 -19.62 -12.35 24.94
CA SER A 270 -20.64 -11.76 25.82
C SER A 270 -20.25 -11.65 27.30
N THR A 271 -19.18 -12.32 27.72
CA THR A 271 -18.67 -12.26 29.09
C THR A 271 -17.54 -11.25 29.25
N SER A 272 -17.26 -10.86 30.49
CA SER A 272 -16.07 -10.06 30.78
C SER A 272 -14.77 -10.85 30.54
N LEU A 273 -13.65 -10.16 30.31
CA LEU A 273 -12.32 -10.79 30.28
C LEU A 273 -12.03 -11.58 31.57
N VAL A 274 -12.41 -11.02 32.73
CA VAL A 274 -12.21 -11.67 34.04
C VAL A 274 -12.98 -12.99 34.12
N ASP A 275 -14.25 -12.99 33.71
CA ASP A 275 -15.09 -14.20 33.77
C ASP A 275 -14.67 -15.22 32.71
N TYR A 276 -14.26 -14.75 31.53
CA TYR A 276 -13.66 -15.60 30.49
C TYR A 276 -12.41 -16.30 31.03
N THR A 277 -11.51 -15.57 31.68
CA THR A 277 -10.27 -16.10 32.27
C THR A 277 -10.57 -17.11 33.37
N LYS A 278 -11.53 -16.81 34.27
CA LYS A 278 -11.98 -17.74 35.31
C LYS A 278 -12.49 -19.03 34.70
N LYS A 279 -13.36 -18.95 33.69
CA LYS A 279 -13.91 -20.12 32.99
C LYS A 279 -12.81 -20.93 32.30
N TRP A 280 -11.83 -20.27 31.70
CA TRP A 280 -10.68 -20.91 31.07
C TRP A 280 -9.81 -21.65 32.11
N SER A 281 -9.57 -21.02 33.26
CA SER A 281 -8.81 -21.59 34.39
C SER A 281 -9.54 -22.69 35.17
N ALA A 282 -10.86 -22.84 35.00
CA ALA A 282 -11.65 -23.92 35.60
C ALA A 282 -11.47 -25.28 34.86
N GLY A 283 -10.57 -25.34 33.87
CA GLY A 283 -10.12 -26.55 33.17
C GLY A 283 -9.21 -27.48 34.03
N PRO A 284 -8.46 -28.43 33.42
CA PRO A 284 -7.68 -29.46 34.14
C PRO A 284 -6.65 -28.88 35.13
N PRO A 285 -6.00 -29.71 35.99
CA PRO A 285 -5.44 -29.33 37.31
C PRO A 285 -4.48 -28.13 37.33
N PRO A 286 -4.07 -27.64 38.54
CA PRO A 286 -3.32 -26.38 38.76
C PRO A 286 -1.96 -26.20 38.04
N LEU A 287 -1.57 -27.11 37.14
CA LEU A 287 -0.29 -27.18 36.44
C LEU A 287 -0.42 -26.99 34.92
N THR A 288 -1.60 -26.69 34.38
CA THR A 288 -1.77 -26.39 32.94
C THR A 288 -1.20 -25.00 32.65
N PRO A 289 -0.11 -24.87 31.86
CA PRO A 289 0.47 -23.56 31.56
C PRO A 289 -0.51 -22.72 30.74
N VAL A 290 -0.51 -21.41 31.01
CA VAL A 290 -1.28 -20.41 30.26
C VAL A 290 -0.30 -19.59 29.45
N TYR A 291 -0.51 -19.52 28.13
CA TYR A 291 0.30 -18.71 27.25
C TYR A 291 -0.40 -17.38 26.95
N LEU A 292 0.37 -16.30 27.11
CA LEU A 292 0.03 -14.96 26.69
C LEU A 292 1.07 -14.57 25.64
N VAL A 293 0.62 -14.30 24.42
CA VAL A 293 1.54 -13.91 23.34
C VAL A 293 1.50 -12.40 23.19
N SER A 294 2.67 -11.78 23.10
CA SER A 294 2.81 -10.37 22.74
C SER A 294 3.62 -10.27 21.45
N SER A 295 3.11 -9.53 20.47
CA SER A 295 3.76 -9.34 19.18
C SER A 295 3.94 -7.85 18.85
N GLU A 296 5.16 -7.49 18.46
CA GLU A 296 5.53 -6.13 18.07
C GLU A 296 5.13 -5.81 16.62
N GLY A 297 5.09 -4.51 16.33
CA GLY A 297 4.86 -4.02 14.97
C GLY A 297 6.14 -4.01 14.13
N GLY A 298 5.97 -4.07 12.81
CA GLY A 298 7.09 -4.04 11.86
C GLY A 298 6.67 -4.37 10.43
N GLY A 299 5.45 -3.98 10.05
CA GLY A 299 4.88 -4.30 8.74
C GLY A 299 4.82 -5.79 8.45
N ILE A 300 4.90 -6.16 7.17
CA ILE A 300 4.76 -7.56 6.73
C ILE A 300 5.82 -8.50 7.31
N ARG A 301 7.03 -8.01 7.64
CA ARG A 301 8.08 -8.81 8.27
C ARG A 301 7.71 -9.24 9.69
N ALA A 302 7.16 -8.33 10.50
CA ALA A 302 6.67 -8.68 11.84
C ALA A 302 5.45 -9.61 11.77
N ALA A 303 4.58 -9.42 10.76
CA ALA A 303 3.45 -10.32 10.52
C ALA A 303 3.93 -11.74 10.21
N ALA A 304 4.82 -11.89 9.23
CA ALA A 304 5.40 -13.16 8.85
C ALA A 304 6.17 -13.81 10.01
N TRP A 305 7.00 -13.05 10.72
CA TRP A 305 7.73 -13.57 11.89
C TRP A 305 6.79 -14.10 12.97
N THR A 306 5.75 -13.34 13.32
CA THR A 306 4.76 -13.74 14.33
C THR A 306 4.01 -15.00 13.89
N ALA A 307 3.55 -15.04 12.64
CA ALA A 307 2.86 -16.21 12.10
C ALA A 307 3.77 -17.44 12.09
N LEU A 308 4.97 -17.35 11.50
CA LEU A 308 5.89 -18.48 11.38
C LEU A 308 6.29 -19.05 12.74
N VAL A 309 6.53 -18.21 13.76
CA VAL A 309 6.84 -18.67 15.11
C VAL A 309 5.65 -19.41 15.74
N LEU A 310 4.44 -18.85 15.65
CA LEU A 310 3.25 -19.46 16.25
C LEU A 310 2.83 -20.74 15.51
N ASP A 311 2.90 -20.72 14.18
CA ASP A 311 2.67 -21.86 13.31
C ASP A 311 3.65 -23.00 13.65
N GLU A 312 4.94 -22.70 13.84
CA GLU A 312 5.94 -23.69 14.23
C GLU A 312 5.65 -24.27 15.61
N LEU A 313 5.26 -23.43 16.58
CA LEU A 313 4.88 -23.90 17.92
C LEU A 313 3.65 -24.82 17.87
N GLU A 314 2.66 -24.51 17.04
CA GLU A 314 1.48 -25.36 16.85
C GLU A 314 1.83 -26.69 16.18
N ILE A 315 2.64 -26.65 15.11
CA ILE A 315 3.11 -27.86 14.41
C ILE A 315 3.93 -28.76 15.33
N GLN A 316 4.93 -28.21 16.02
CA GLN A 316 5.84 -28.99 16.88
C GLN A 316 5.15 -29.51 18.13
N SER A 317 4.07 -28.87 18.56
CA SER A 317 3.25 -29.34 19.69
C SER A 317 2.09 -30.24 19.25
N GLU A 318 2.01 -30.60 17.97
CA GLU A 318 0.93 -31.42 17.40
C GLU A 318 -0.47 -30.85 17.69
N GLY A 319 -0.61 -29.52 17.66
CA GLY A 319 -1.88 -28.82 17.88
C GLY A 319 -2.21 -28.53 19.35
N GLU A 320 -1.26 -28.74 20.28
CA GLU A 320 -1.46 -28.48 21.71
C GLU A 320 -1.24 -27.02 22.09
N PHE A 321 -0.30 -26.30 21.47
CA PHE A 321 0.08 -24.94 21.86
C PHE A 321 -1.12 -23.98 21.92
N SER A 322 -1.96 -23.96 20.88
CA SER A 322 -3.16 -23.12 20.79
C SER A 322 -4.18 -23.38 21.89
N LYS A 323 -4.22 -24.61 22.44
CA LYS A 323 -5.13 -24.97 23.55
C LYS A 323 -4.73 -24.31 24.87
N HIS A 324 -3.47 -23.92 25.00
CA HIS A 324 -2.90 -23.23 26.15
C HIS A 324 -2.79 -21.72 25.97
N MET A 325 -2.94 -21.21 24.74
CA MET A 325 -2.91 -19.79 24.45
C MET A 325 -4.25 -19.13 24.79
N LEU A 326 -4.26 -18.36 25.88
CA LEU A 326 -5.44 -17.63 26.32
C LEU A 326 -5.72 -16.41 25.44
N LEU A 327 -4.67 -15.62 25.20
CA LEU A 327 -4.77 -14.38 24.43
C LEU A 327 -3.46 -14.02 23.71
N GLY A 328 -3.61 -13.21 22.67
CA GLY A 328 -2.52 -12.56 21.95
C GLY A 328 -2.74 -11.05 21.90
N SER A 329 -1.72 -10.27 22.23
CA SER A 329 -1.71 -8.82 22.07
C SER A 329 -0.74 -8.43 20.96
N GLY A 330 -1.21 -7.70 19.96
CA GLY A 330 -0.40 -7.30 18.80
C GLY A 330 -0.60 -5.85 18.41
N VAL A 331 0.36 -5.30 17.67
CA VAL A 331 0.26 -3.99 17.01
C VAL A 331 0.76 -4.08 15.58
N SER A 332 0.15 -3.35 14.66
CA SER A 332 0.59 -3.27 13.27
C SER A 332 0.74 -4.65 12.61
N GLY A 333 1.87 -4.95 11.98
CA GLY A 333 2.15 -6.27 11.40
C GLY A 333 1.97 -7.43 12.38
N GLY A 334 2.32 -7.25 13.66
CA GLY A 334 2.11 -8.27 14.68
C GLY A 334 0.64 -8.66 14.87
N SER A 335 -0.27 -7.70 14.70
CA SER A 335 -1.73 -7.96 14.69
C SER A 335 -2.15 -8.84 13.52
N LEU A 336 -1.57 -8.63 12.33
CA LEU A 336 -1.82 -9.48 11.17
C LEU A 336 -1.34 -10.92 11.40
N GLY A 337 -0.15 -11.09 11.98
CA GLY A 337 0.40 -12.41 12.32
C GLY A 337 -0.43 -13.15 13.39
N LEU A 338 -0.95 -12.43 14.39
CA LEU A 338 -1.86 -13.02 15.39
C LEU A 338 -3.22 -13.40 14.78
N ALA A 339 -3.78 -12.57 13.92
CA ALA A 339 -5.04 -12.86 13.24
C ALA A 339 -4.91 -14.04 12.26
N TRP A 340 -3.78 -14.13 11.56
CA TRP A 340 -3.39 -15.31 10.78
C TRP A 340 -3.44 -16.56 11.66
N PHE A 341 -2.72 -16.56 12.77
CA PHE A 341 -2.66 -17.73 13.66
C PHE A 341 -4.03 -18.09 14.23
N ALA A 342 -4.83 -17.11 14.64
CA ALA A 342 -6.19 -17.35 15.11
C ALA A 342 -7.08 -17.98 14.02
N ALA A 343 -6.93 -17.58 12.75
CA ALA A 343 -7.64 -18.16 11.63
C ALA A 343 -7.18 -19.60 11.31
N ILE A 344 -5.88 -19.90 11.44
CA ILE A 344 -5.33 -21.26 11.37
C ILE A 344 -5.95 -22.15 12.44
N VAL A 345 -5.88 -21.72 13.72
CA VAL A 345 -6.47 -22.46 14.84
C VAL A 345 -7.96 -22.69 14.62
N ARG A 346 -8.70 -21.68 14.13
CA ARG A 346 -10.11 -21.86 13.76
C ARG A 346 -10.29 -22.96 12.71
N GLY A 347 -9.49 -22.92 11.65
CA GLY A 347 -9.55 -23.92 10.57
C GLY A 347 -9.21 -25.34 11.04
N GLU A 348 -8.27 -25.48 11.97
CA GLU A 348 -7.93 -26.76 12.60
C GLU A 348 -9.07 -27.30 13.47
N ARG A 349 -9.73 -26.44 14.27
CA ARG A 349 -10.89 -26.85 15.08
C ARG A 349 -12.08 -27.30 14.24
N GLU A 350 -12.22 -26.77 13.03
CA GLU A 350 -13.20 -27.22 12.03
C GLU A 350 -12.73 -28.45 11.24
N GLY A 351 -11.50 -28.91 11.44
CA GLY A 351 -10.89 -30.03 10.69
C GLY A 351 -10.65 -29.72 9.21
N VAL A 352 -10.72 -28.45 8.81
CA VAL A 352 -10.55 -27.99 7.43
C VAL A 352 -9.07 -27.81 7.08
N ILE A 353 -8.31 -27.27 8.03
CA ILE A 353 -6.85 -27.06 7.94
C ILE A 353 -6.17 -28.15 8.77
N LYS A 354 -5.15 -28.79 8.21
CA LYS A 354 -4.29 -29.75 8.91
C LYS A 354 -2.93 -29.11 9.19
N LEU A 355 -2.18 -29.66 10.16
CA LEU A 355 -0.84 -29.17 10.49
C LEU A 355 0.10 -29.10 9.28
N ASP A 356 0.03 -30.09 8.38
CA ASP A 356 0.83 -30.12 7.14
C ASP A 356 0.47 -29.01 6.13
N ASP A 357 -0.71 -28.39 6.26
CA ASP A 357 -1.14 -27.28 5.40
C ASP A 357 -0.57 -25.94 5.85
N ILE A 358 -0.18 -25.81 7.13
CA ILE A 358 0.14 -24.52 7.74
C ILE A 358 1.35 -23.86 7.06
N ARG A 359 2.47 -24.58 6.88
CA ARG A 359 3.67 -24.00 6.26
C ARG A 359 3.43 -23.57 4.80
N PRO A 360 2.85 -24.42 3.91
CA PRO A 360 2.54 -24.00 2.54
C PRO A 360 1.57 -22.82 2.47
N MET A 361 0.58 -22.79 3.37
CA MET A 361 -0.35 -21.65 3.46
C MET A 361 0.38 -20.37 3.86
N ALA A 362 1.22 -20.42 4.90
CA ALA A 362 1.98 -19.27 5.37
C ALA A 362 2.92 -18.74 4.29
N GLN A 363 3.65 -19.63 3.62
CA GLN A 363 4.53 -19.27 2.52
C GLN A 363 3.77 -18.51 1.42
N LEU A 364 2.66 -19.08 0.94
CA LEU A 364 1.87 -18.47 -0.13
C LEU A 364 1.25 -17.12 0.27
N PHE A 365 0.76 -17.00 1.50
CA PHE A 365 0.17 -15.74 1.98
C PHE A 365 1.23 -14.63 2.11
N TYR A 366 2.35 -14.90 2.78
CA TYR A 366 3.36 -13.87 3.06
C TYR A 366 4.26 -13.53 1.87
N GLU A 367 4.31 -14.36 0.83
CA GLU A 367 4.95 -14.05 -0.46
C GLU A 367 4.05 -13.21 -1.39
N THR A 368 2.76 -13.03 -1.07
CA THR A 368 1.82 -12.27 -1.90
C THR A 368 2.11 -10.76 -1.85
N ASP A 369 2.13 -10.09 -3.01
CA ASP A 369 2.31 -8.63 -3.10
C ASP A 369 1.02 -7.87 -2.72
N PHE A 370 0.93 -7.45 -1.47
CA PHE A 370 -0.15 -6.57 -0.98
C PHE A 370 0.12 -5.07 -1.20
N LEU A 371 1.37 -4.69 -1.49
CA LEU A 371 1.78 -3.29 -1.59
C LEU A 371 1.46 -2.71 -2.97
N GLY A 372 1.71 -3.46 -4.04
CA GLY A 372 1.47 -3.04 -5.42
C GLY A 372 0.03 -2.56 -5.65
N PRO A 373 -1.00 -3.40 -5.41
CA PRO A 373 -2.40 -2.99 -5.57
C PRO A 373 -2.79 -1.80 -4.67
N THR A 374 -2.21 -1.72 -3.47
CA THR A 374 -2.43 -0.62 -2.52
C THR A 374 -1.90 0.71 -3.08
N LEU A 375 -0.67 0.72 -3.61
CA LEU A 375 -0.09 1.91 -4.24
C LEU A 375 -0.81 2.30 -5.53
N GLU A 376 -1.30 1.32 -6.30
CA GLU A 376 -2.09 1.57 -7.51
C GLU A 376 -3.33 2.39 -7.15
N THR A 377 -4.06 1.95 -6.12
CA THR A 377 -5.25 2.62 -5.61
C THR A 377 -4.90 4.00 -5.03
N MET A 378 -3.81 4.08 -4.25
CA MET A 378 -3.34 5.33 -3.64
C MET A 378 -3.09 6.43 -4.67
N PHE A 379 -2.34 6.13 -5.73
CA PHE A 379 -1.94 7.15 -6.72
C PHE A 379 -3.00 7.44 -7.79
N LEU A 380 -3.95 6.53 -7.99
CA LEU A 380 -4.99 6.66 -9.00
C LEU A 380 -6.33 7.03 -8.38
N THR A 381 -7.16 6.06 -8.02
CA THR A 381 -8.55 6.28 -7.63
C THR A 381 -8.69 7.04 -6.30
N ASP A 382 -7.87 6.71 -5.29
CA ASP A 382 -7.94 7.35 -3.97
C ASP A 382 -7.40 8.80 -4.00
N PHE A 383 -6.38 9.07 -4.81
CA PHE A 383 -5.90 10.42 -5.07
C PHE A 383 -6.96 11.26 -5.80
N LEU A 384 -7.58 10.71 -6.84
CA LEU A 384 -8.66 11.39 -7.57
C LEU A 384 -9.86 11.70 -6.66
N GLN A 385 -10.18 10.80 -5.73
CA GLN A 385 -11.29 10.96 -4.77
C GLN A 385 -11.22 12.28 -4.00
N ARG A 386 -10.03 12.87 -3.78
CA ARG A 386 -9.87 14.16 -3.10
C ARG A 386 -10.50 15.34 -3.84
N PHE A 387 -10.79 15.19 -5.13
CA PHE A 387 -11.30 16.24 -6.00
C PHE A 387 -12.72 15.96 -6.53
N VAL A 388 -13.33 14.83 -6.14
CA VAL A 388 -14.67 14.42 -6.56
C VAL A 388 -15.65 14.65 -5.41
N PRO A 389 -16.72 15.45 -5.56
CA PRO A 389 -17.65 15.80 -4.49
C PRO A 389 -18.63 14.67 -4.12
N SER A 390 -18.16 13.43 -4.12
CA SER A 390 -18.89 12.23 -3.73
C SER A 390 -17.92 11.09 -3.49
N ALA A 391 -17.96 10.48 -2.31
CA ALA A 391 -17.20 9.28 -1.98
C ALA A 391 -17.74 8.08 -2.78
N GLN A 392 -16.97 7.59 -3.75
CA GLN A 392 -17.39 6.55 -4.69
C GLN A 392 -16.32 5.49 -4.95
N PHE A 393 -15.06 5.82 -4.66
CA PHE A 393 -13.94 4.93 -4.94
C PHE A 393 -13.49 4.21 -3.68
N VAL A 394 -13.23 2.91 -3.84
CA VAL A 394 -12.48 2.10 -2.87
C VAL A 394 -11.17 2.81 -2.56
N ASP A 395 -10.91 3.00 -1.26
CA ASP A 395 -9.67 3.59 -0.80
C ASP A 395 -8.50 2.60 -0.84
N ARG A 396 -7.28 3.08 -0.60
CA ARG A 396 -6.09 2.23 -0.53
C ARG A 396 -6.07 1.29 0.69
N GLY A 397 -6.86 1.57 1.73
CA GLY A 397 -6.97 0.78 2.95
C GLY A 397 -7.82 -0.48 2.78
N GLU A 398 -9.03 -0.34 2.29
CA GLU A 398 -9.90 -1.41 1.85
C GLU A 398 -9.23 -2.25 0.76
N ARG A 399 -8.42 -1.65 -0.13
CA ARG A 399 -7.60 -2.43 -1.07
C ARG A 399 -6.60 -3.34 -0.37
N LEU A 400 -5.93 -2.85 0.67
CA LEU A 400 -4.99 -3.64 1.46
C LEU A 400 -5.72 -4.78 2.17
N GLU A 401 -6.86 -4.48 2.80
CA GLU A 401 -7.74 -5.46 3.45
C GLU A 401 -8.18 -6.56 2.49
N SER A 402 -8.75 -6.19 1.34
CA SER A 402 -9.21 -7.16 0.33
C SER A 402 -8.06 -7.96 -0.31
N GLY A 403 -6.84 -7.39 -0.32
CA GLY A 403 -5.61 -8.12 -0.62
C GLY A 403 -5.37 -9.27 0.38
N TRP A 404 -5.44 -8.99 1.68
CA TRP A 404 -5.31 -10.04 2.72
C TRP A 404 -6.45 -11.06 2.66
N GLU A 405 -7.69 -10.61 2.46
CA GLU A 405 -8.85 -11.51 2.31
C GLU A 405 -8.64 -12.49 1.15
N THR A 406 -8.19 -11.98 -0.01
CA THR A 406 -7.90 -12.79 -1.19
C THR A 406 -6.70 -13.71 -0.95
N GLY A 407 -5.62 -13.19 -0.37
CA GLY A 407 -4.42 -13.96 -0.05
C GLY A 407 -4.72 -15.15 0.86
N TRP A 408 -5.51 -14.93 1.92
CA TRP A 408 -5.97 -16.00 2.81
C TRP A 408 -6.82 -17.01 2.06
N ALA A 409 -7.81 -16.54 1.28
CA ALA A 409 -8.71 -17.41 0.55
C ALA A 409 -7.97 -18.30 -0.46
N VAL A 410 -7.00 -17.74 -1.18
CA VAL A 410 -6.15 -18.49 -2.11
C VAL A 410 -5.33 -19.51 -1.35
N ALA A 411 -4.57 -19.09 -0.33
CA ALA A 411 -3.73 -19.99 0.48
C ALA A 411 -4.55 -21.16 1.04
N CYS A 412 -5.71 -20.87 1.63
CA CYS A 412 -6.60 -21.89 2.17
C CYS A 412 -7.14 -22.82 1.08
N ARG A 413 -7.61 -22.31 -0.07
CA ARG A 413 -8.22 -23.15 -1.12
C ARG A 413 -7.21 -24.01 -1.88
N THR A 414 -5.96 -23.57 -1.98
CA THR A 414 -4.88 -24.31 -2.66
C THR A 414 -4.01 -25.12 -1.72
N ARG A 415 -4.36 -25.20 -0.43
CA ARG A 415 -3.63 -25.99 0.56
C ARG A 415 -3.52 -27.47 0.13
N PRO A 416 -2.45 -28.19 0.50
CA PRO A 416 -2.24 -29.58 0.11
C PRO A 416 -3.43 -30.51 0.39
N SER A 417 -4.09 -30.34 1.54
CA SER A 417 -5.21 -31.17 1.95
C SER A 417 -6.56 -30.78 1.34
N ALA A 418 -6.65 -29.74 0.50
CA ALA A 418 -7.92 -29.19 -0.01
C ALA A 418 -8.82 -30.23 -0.71
N ASN A 419 -8.21 -31.21 -1.39
CA ASN A 419 -8.92 -32.27 -2.12
C ASN A 419 -9.30 -33.47 -1.25
N ALA A 420 -8.91 -33.48 0.03
CA ALA A 420 -9.32 -34.52 0.96
C ALA A 420 -10.83 -34.41 1.22
N VAL A 421 -11.52 -35.55 1.20
CA VAL A 421 -12.95 -35.59 1.56
C VAL A 421 -13.10 -35.13 3.00
N ALA A 422 -13.77 -34.00 3.20
CA ALA A 422 -14.10 -33.52 4.53
C ALA A 422 -15.00 -34.54 5.22
N THR A 423 -14.58 -35.02 6.39
CA THR A 423 -15.33 -36.00 7.19
C THR A 423 -16.60 -35.40 7.79
N GLN A 424 -16.63 -34.08 7.97
CA GLN A 424 -17.78 -33.31 8.45
C GLN A 424 -17.89 -31.99 7.68
N LYS A 425 -19.12 -31.49 7.53
CA LYS A 425 -19.35 -30.17 6.96
C LYS A 425 -18.94 -29.11 8.00
N PRO A 426 -18.03 -28.18 7.68
CA PRO A 426 -17.59 -27.17 8.63
C PRO A 426 -18.74 -26.22 8.98
N ARG A 427 -18.73 -25.69 10.21
CA ARG A 427 -19.73 -24.73 10.70
C ARG A 427 -19.50 -23.33 10.14
N ALA A 428 -18.27 -23.02 9.75
CA ALA A 428 -17.87 -21.74 9.17
C ALA A 428 -17.16 -21.95 7.83
N ASP A 429 -17.25 -20.96 6.95
CA ASP A 429 -16.41 -20.92 5.74
C ASP A 429 -14.98 -20.48 6.11
N VAL A 430 -14.15 -21.46 6.45
CA VAL A 430 -12.77 -21.24 6.92
C VAL A 430 -11.95 -20.44 5.90
N CYS A 431 -12.17 -20.64 4.60
CA CYS A 431 -11.40 -19.96 3.56
C CYS A 431 -11.87 -18.51 3.30
N SER A 432 -12.89 -18.00 4.00
CA SER A 432 -13.28 -16.60 3.95
C SER A 432 -13.13 -15.87 5.30
N LEU A 433 -12.46 -16.48 6.29
CA LEU A 433 -12.34 -15.93 7.65
C LEU A 433 -11.81 -14.50 7.72
N PHE A 434 -10.85 -14.13 6.87
CA PHE A 434 -10.32 -12.76 6.83
C PHE A 434 -11.37 -11.72 6.39
N GLY A 435 -12.26 -12.08 5.47
CA GLY A 435 -13.33 -11.20 4.99
C GLY A 435 -14.64 -11.35 5.77
N SER A 436 -14.76 -12.42 6.55
CA SER A 436 -15.86 -12.67 7.47
C SER A 436 -15.72 -11.83 8.74
N SER A 437 -16.83 -11.71 9.47
CA SER A 437 -16.84 -11.06 10.78
C SER A 437 -15.77 -11.65 11.70
N TRP A 438 -15.07 -10.82 12.47
CA TRP A 438 -14.11 -11.33 13.46
C TRP A 438 -14.76 -12.20 14.54
N LYS A 439 -16.08 -12.10 14.74
CA LYS A 439 -16.87 -13.04 15.56
C LYS A 439 -16.83 -14.47 15.00
N SER A 440 -16.71 -14.63 13.69
CA SER A 440 -16.59 -15.93 13.01
C SER A 440 -15.31 -16.69 13.36
N LEU A 441 -14.31 -16.04 13.98
CA LEU A 441 -13.16 -16.75 14.57
C LEU A 441 -13.58 -17.70 15.70
N GLY A 442 -14.72 -17.46 16.36
CA GLY A 442 -15.21 -18.34 17.42
C GLY A 442 -14.34 -18.38 18.67
N MET A 443 -13.70 -17.25 19.03
CA MET A 443 -12.79 -17.12 20.18
C MET A 443 -13.35 -17.71 21.49
N ALA A 444 -14.62 -17.46 21.79
CA ALA A 444 -15.26 -18.01 23.00
C ALA A 444 -15.74 -19.46 22.87
N ALA A 445 -16.31 -19.84 21.72
CA ALA A 445 -16.96 -21.13 21.54
C ALA A 445 -15.97 -22.27 21.25
N ASP A 446 -14.91 -21.99 20.49
CA ASP A 446 -14.03 -23.00 19.92
C ASP A 446 -12.59 -22.90 20.45
N ARG A 447 -12.40 -22.16 21.56
CA ARG A 447 -11.09 -21.91 22.22
C ARG A 447 -10.02 -21.42 21.24
N VAL A 448 -10.40 -20.54 20.33
CA VAL A 448 -9.44 -19.75 19.55
C VAL A 448 -8.93 -18.63 20.47
N PRO A 449 -7.61 -18.32 20.48
CA PRO A 449 -7.06 -17.29 21.35
C PRO A 449 -7.76 -15.95 21.20
N ALA A 450 -8.04 -15.26 22.32
CA ALA A 450 -8.61 -13.92 22.28
C ALA A 450 -7.58 -12.90 21.77
N LEU A 451 -7.97 -12.01 20.87
CA LEU A 451 -7.07 -11.04 20.26
C LEU A 451 -7.24 -9.65 20.89
N PHE A 452 -6.12 -9.00 21.19
CA PHE A 452 -6.03 -7.60 21.61
C PHE A 452 -5.19 -6.85 20.59
N LEU A 453 -5.85 -6.15 19.67
CA LEU A 453 -5.14 -5.40 18.63
C LEU A 453 -5.03 -3.94 19.05
N ASN A 454 -3.83 -3.41 19.00
CA ASN A 454 -3.51 -2.11 19.58
C ASN A 454 -3.36 -1.07 18.48
N SER A 455 -4.11 0.01 18.62
CA SER A 455 -4.04 1.17 17.73
C SER A 455 -3.94 2.47 18.54
N THR A 456 -4.03 3.60 17.86
CA THR A 456 -4.01 4.93 18.46
C THR A 456 -5.09 5.79 17.81
N GLU A 457 -5.92 6.42 18.65
CA GLU A 457 -6.91 7.39 18.17
C GLU A 457 -6.20 8.66 17.70
N ALA A 458 -6.29 8.96 16.40
CA ALA A 458 -5.57 10.08 15.80
C ALA A 458 -5.93 11.45 16.41
N GLN A 459 -7.15 11.62 16.93
CA GLN A 459 -7.64 12.89 17.47
C GLN A 459 -7.10 13.20 18.87
N SER A 460 -7.02 12.20 19.74
CA SER A 460 -6.63 12.38 21.16
C SER A 460 -5.22 11.88 21.48
N GLY A 461 -4.65 11.02 20.63
CA GLY A 461 -3.42 10.29 20.92
C GLY A 461 -3.58 9.20 21.97
N ARG A 462 -4.81 8.92 22.44
CA ARG A 462 -5.07 7.81 23.37
C ARG A 462 -4.87 6.47 22.66
N ARG A 463 -4.45 5.48 23.44
CA ARG A 463 -4.40 4.09 22.96
C ARG A 463 -5.81 3.64 22.63
N PHE A 464 -5.99 3.04 21.46
CA PHE A 464 -7.21 2.34 21.10
C PHE A 464 -6.94 0.84 21.22
N ILE A 465 -7.80 0.09 21.91
CA ILE A 465 -7.65 -1.36 22.07
C ILE A 465 -8.87 -2.04 21.49
N GLU A 466 -8.62 -2.83 20.47
CA GLU A 466 -9.59 -3.71 19.83
C GLU A 466 -9.61 -5.03 20.59
N GLU A 467 -10.68 -5.22 21.34
CA GLU A 467 -10.86 -6.34 22.25
C GLU A 467 -12.25 -6.96 22.05
N PRO A 468 -12.39 -8.29 22.22
CA PRO A 468 -13.60 -8.99 21.83
C PRO A 468 -14.66 -9.05 22.94
N PHE A 469 -14.41 -8.55 24.15
CA PHE A 469 -15.26 -8.78 25.32
C PHE A 469 -16.35 -7.72 25.48
N ALA A 470 -17.45 -8.09 26.15
CA ALA A 470 -18.49 -7.15 26.57
C ALA A 470 -17.94 -6.08 27.53
N SER A 471 -16.94 -6.49 28.33
CA SER A 471 -16.24 -5.60 29.23
C SER A 471 -14.87 -6.19 29.58
N LEU A 472 -13.86 -5.33 29.66
CA LEU A 472 -12.59 -5.70 30.29
C LEU A 472 -12.70 -5.81 31.82
N ARG A 473 -13.80 -5.32 32.41
CA ARG A 473 -14.01 -5.24 33.86
C ARG A 473 -14.76 -6.45 34.39
N GLY A 474 -14.37 -6.93 35.58
CA GLY A 474 -15.28 -7.70 36.42
C GLY A 474 -16.32 -6.78 37.06
N VAL A 475 -17.50 -7.32 37.39
CA VAL A 475 -18.54 -6.56 38.11
C VAL A 475 -17.97 -5.94 39.39
N GLY A 476 -17.98 -4.60 39.49
CA GLY A 476 -17.56 -3.86 40.68
C GLY A 476 -16.07 -3.55 40.83
N GLN A 477 -15.27 -3.66 39.76
CA GLN A 477 -13.85 -3.25 39.77
C GLN A 477 -13.61 -1.97 38.97
N ASP A 478 -12.90 -1.00 39.57
CA ASP A 478 -12.33 0.17 38.92
C ASP A 478 -10.81 0.02 38.85
N ASP A 479 -10.21 0.26 37.68
CA ASP A 479 -8.77 0.36 37.57
C ASP A 479 -8.33 1.36 36.48
N ALA A 480 -7.21 2.03 36.73
CA ALA A 480 -6.71 3.17 35.97
C ALA A 480 -6.26 2.83 34.52
N VAL A 481 -6.04 1.55 34.21
CA VAL A 481 -5.59 1.07 32.88
C VAL A 481 -6.65 1.30 31.80
N VAL A 482 -7.94 1.12 32.14
CA VAL A 482 -9.06 1.38 31.21
C VAL A 482 -9.22 2.88 30.94
N ASN A 483 -8.84 3.75 31.88
CA ASN A 483 -8.96 5.19 31.70
C ASN A 483 -7.96 5.76 30.66
N ALA A 484 -6.84 5.07 30.44
CA ALA A 484 -5.81 5.49 29.49
C ALA A 484 -6.08 5.03 28.03
N ALA A 485 -7.13 4.24 27.80
CA ALA A 485 -7.47 3.71 26.48
C ALA A 485 -8.92 4.00 26.09
N THR A 486 -9.15 4.13 24.78
CA THR A 486 -10.47 4.03 24.16
C THR A 486 -10.69 2.56 23.78
N LEU A 487 -11.84 1.99 24.14
CA LEU A 487 -12.17 0.59 23.89
C LEU A 487 -13.02 0.44 22.62
N SER A 488 -12.87 -0.69 21.92
CA SER A 488 -13.58 -0.97 20.67
C SER A 488 -15.09 -1.04 20.78
N THR A 489 -15.65 -1.34 21.95
CA THR A 489 -17.10 -1.56 22.16
C THR A 489 -17.98 -0.38 21.74
N ASP A 490 -17.42 0.83 21.69
CA ASP A 490 -18.16 2.03 21.27
C ASP A 490 -18.11 2.31 19.76
N GLY A 491 -17.19 1.69 19.01
CA GLY A 491 -16.87 2.08 17.62
C GLY A 491 -16.59 0.95 16.62
N LEU A 492 -16.32 -0.27 17.07
CA LEU A 492 -16.10 -1.45 16.23
C LEU A 492 -17.15 -2.51 16.54
N SER A 493 -17.73 -3.05 15.47
CA SER A 493 -18.84 -4.00 15.58
C SER A 493 -18.34 -5.44 15.61
N ALA A 494 -19.07 -6.34 16.27
CA ALA A 494 -18.81 -7.77 16.15
C ALA A 494 -18.93 -8.30 14.71
N SER A 495 -19.66 -7.60 13.83
CA SER A 495 -19.77 -7.93 12.42
C SER A 495 -18.61 -7.43 11.56
N SER A 496 -17.71 -6.58 12.09
CA SER A 496 -16.57 -6.05 11.35
C SER A 496 -15.71 -7.18 10.77
N PRO A 497 -15.32 -7.11 9.48
CA PRO A 497 -14.42 -8.08 8.88
C PRO A 497 -13.10 -8.18 9.66
N LEU A 498 -12.56 -9.39 9.82
CA LEU A 498 -11.28 -9.57 10.52
C LEU A 498 -10.15 -8.74 9.88
N SER A 499 -10.13 -8.62 8.55
CA SER A 499 -9.21 -7.77 7.80
C SER A 499 -9.27 -6.30 8.24
N ALA A 500 -10.46 -5.75 8.43
CA ALA A 500 -10.68 -4.36 8.84
C ALA A 500 -10.23 -4.10 10.28
N VAL A 501 -10.52 -5.04 11.19
CA VAL A 501 -10.05 -5.02 12.59
C VAL A 501 -8.51 -5.07 12.62
N VAL A 502 -7.89 -6.02 11.91
CA VAL A 502 -6.42 -6.07 11.80
C VAL A 502 -5.85 -4.79 11.20
N HIS A 503 -6.51 -4.25 10.17
CA HIS A 503 -6.06 -3.04 9.51
C HIS A 503 -6.10 -1.83 10.43
N ASP A 504 -7.07 -1.73 11.34
CA ASP A 504 -7.17 -0.59 12.25
C ASP A 504 -5.97 -0.48 13.22
N SER A 505 -5.42 -1.62 13.63
CA SER A 505 -4.10 -1.72 14.30
C SER A 505 -2.91 -1.52 13.35
N ALA A 506 -3.06 -1.81 12.06
CA ALA A 506 -2.01 -1.75 11.03
C ALA A 506 -2.03 -0.53 10.12
N ARG A 507 -2.71 0.55 10.53
CA ARG A 507 -2.71 1.80 9.77
C ARG A 507 -1.35 2.49 9.84
N PHE A 508 -0.78 2.75 8.67
CA PHE A 508 0.45 3.53 8.53
C PHE A 508 0.18 4.66 7.54
N THR A 509 -0.10 5.86 8.04
CA THR A 509 -0.69 7.00 7.30
C THR A 509 -0.01 7.35 5.97
N TYR A 510 1.26 7.01 5.81
CA TYR A 510 2.01 7.21 4.57
C TYR A 510 1.66 6.21 3.45
N VAL A 511 1.20 5.01 3.78
CA VAL A 511 0.87 3.91 2.84
C VAL A 511 -0.61 3.54 2.91
N SER A 512 -1.17 3.35 4.11
CA SER A 512 -2.60 3.16 4.34
C SER A 512 -3.21 4.38 5.04
N PRO A 513 -4.51 4.68 4.89
CA PRO A 513 -5.12 5.86 5.47
C PRO A 513 -5.41 5.67 6.96
N ALA A 514 -5.51 6.78 7.70
CA ALA A 514 -6.22 6.76 8.98
C ALA A 514 -7.69 6.36 8.73
N GLY A 515 -8.28 5.58 9.62
CA GLY A 515 -9.66 5.12 9.50
C GLY A 515 -10.62 6.10 10.16
N THR A 516 -11.72 6.42 9.48
CA THR A 516 -12.85 7.10 10.11
C THR A 516 -13.71 6.07 10.83
N LEU A 517 -13.59 6.01 12.16
CA LEU A 517 -14.50 5.26 13.02
C LEU A 517 -15.74 6.12 13.31
N LEU A 518 -16.92 5.51 13.17
CA LEU A 518 -18.19 6.11 13.56
C LEU A 518 -18.67 5.40 14.82
N ALA A 519 -19.06 6.19 15.83
CA ALA A 519 -19.62 5.62 17.05
C ALA A 519 -20.86 4.79 16.71
N ILE A 520 -20.92 3.55 17.17
CA ILE A 520 -22.05 2.64 16.89
C ILE A 520 -23.35 3.21 17.47
N SER A 521 -23.26 3.96 18.56
CA SER A 521 -24.39 4.66 19.17
C SER A 521 -24.87 5.89 18.38
N ALA A 522 -24.06 6.41 17.45
CA ALA A 522 -24.39 7.54 16.60
C ALA A 522 -24.90 7.14 15.20
N ILE A 523 -24.89 5.83 14.89
CA ILE A 523 -25.45 5.21 13.69
C ILE A 523 -26.80 4.61 14.05
#